data_AF-A0A814DJZ4-F1
#
_entry.id   AF-A0A814DJZ4-F1
#
_cell.length_a   1.000
_cell.length_b   1.000
_cell.length_c   1.000
_cell.angle_alpha   90.00
_cell.angle_beta   90.00
_cell.angle_gamma   90.00
#
_symmetry.space_group_name_H-M   'P 1'
#
loop_
_entity.id
_entity.type
_entity.pdbx_description
1 polymer ?
#
loop_
_entity_poly.entity_id
_entity_poly.type
_entity_poly.pdbx_seq_one_letter_code
_entity_poly.pdbx_strand_id
1 'polypeptide(L)'
;MAITNGFKSVFTNLKNRIICWADRRRNIEDSIKSLSMVFQKELIDDIKFFQASVSRENFEIVNDFLKSKWSSRNVETMNSLFEHWDKYWLSEYHVGWYEGYARGLPSTNNCLESTNDSIKEEATLRDRLPLRQFVIRMNRLLSDWSSDHDPSFNTAKIVISI
;
A
#
# COMPACT_ATOMS: atom_id res chain seq x y z
N MET A 1 -8.64 -9.38 6.09
CA MET A 1 -8.61 -10.26 7.29
C MET A 1 -7.82 -11.55 7.09
N ALA A 2 -7.98 -12.29 5.97
CA ALA A 2 -7.31 -13.58 5.77
C ALA A 2 -5.78 -13.56 5.96
N ILE A 3 -5.10 -12.56 5.38
CA ILE A 3 -3.64 -12.41 5.49
C ILE A 3 -3.22 -12.21 6.96
N THR A 4 -3.86 -11.28 7.68
CA THR A 4 -3.55 -11.01 9.09
C THR A 4 -3.75 -12.26 9.96
N ASN A 5 -4.82 -13.00 9.73
CA ASN A 5 -5.09 -14.23 10.49
C ASN A 5 -4.07 -15.32 10.19
N GLY A 6 -3.69 -15.50 8.92
CA GLY A 6 -2.63 -16.44 8.54
C GLY A 6 -1.26 -16.06 9.11
N PHE A 7 -0.94 -14.77 9.15
CA PHE A 7 0.28 -14.29 9.81
C PHE A 7 0.26 -14.59 11.31
N LYS A 8 -0.85 -14.34 11.99
CA LYS A 8 -0.99 -14.65 13.42
C LYS A 8 -0.88 -16.14 13.73
N SER A 9 -1.38 -17.00 12.85
CA SER A 9 -1.35 -18.45 13.05
C SER A 9 0.05 -19.05 12.88
N VAL A 10 0.90 -18.45 12.04
CA VAL A 10 2.24 -18.96 11.73
C VAL A 10 3.32 -18.22 12.55
N PHE A 11 3.22 -16.90 12.65
CA PHE A 11 4.19 -16.05 13.32
C PHE A 11 3.68 -15.64 14.70
N THR A 12 4.02 -16.45 15.71
CA THR A 12 3.60 -16.25 17.11
C THR A 12 4.12 -14.96 17.75
N ASN A 13 5.18 -14.37 17.19
CA ASN A 13 5.82 -13.14 17.69
C ASN A 13 5.66 -11.95 16.74
N LEU A 14 4.56 -11.88 15.97
CA LEU A 14 4.30 -10.73 15.10
C LEU A 14 4.00 -9.48 15.95
N LYS A 15 5.03 -8.68 16.23
CA LYS A 15 4.91 -7.43 17.00
C LYS A 15 4.24 -6.34 16.19
N ASN A 16 4.66 -6.17 14.94
CA ASN A 16 4.23 -5.08 14.05
C ASN A 16 3.89 -5.62 12.67
N ARG A 17 2.89 -5.03 12.03
CA ARG A 17 2.54 -5.31 10.63
C ARG A 17 2.63 -4.03 9.83
N ILE A 18 3.55 -4.01 8.87
CA ILE A 18 3.69 -2.90 7.93
C ILE A 18 2.65 -3.06 6.83
N ILE A 19 2.04 -1.95 6.45
CA ILE A 19 1.04 -1.88 5.40
C ILE A 19 1.53 -0.93 4.33
N CYS A 20 1.43 -1.37 3.08
CA CYS A 20 1.76 -0.52 1.94
C CYS A 20 0.85 0.72 1.92
N TRP A 21 1.49 1.88 1.88
CA TRP A 21 0.81 3.17 1.73
C TRP A 21 -0.03 3.25 0.45
N ALA A 22 0.45 2.73 -0.68
CA ALA A 22 -0.31 2.76 -1.94
C ALA A 22 -1.64 2.00 -1.82
N ASP A 23 -1.62 0.83 -1.17
CA ASP A 23 -2.84 0.06 -0.90
C ASP A 23 -3.76 0.78 0.08
N ARG A 24 -3.19 1.37 1.13
CA ARG A 24 -3.96 2.17 2.09
C ARG A 24 -4.64 3.34 1.39
N ARG A 25 -3.89 4.13 0.63
CA ARG A 25 -4.37 5.31 -0.10
C ARG A 25 -5.52 4.97 -1.05
N ARG A 26 -5.43 3.89 -1.83
CA ARG A 26 -6.52 3.46 -2.73
C ARG A 26 -7.82 3.18 -1.97
N ASN A 27 -7.72 2.49 -0.84
CA ASN A 27 -8.89 2.22 0.02
C ASN A 27 -9.49 3.52 0.59
N ILE A 28 -8.65 4.50 0.93
CA ILE A 28 -9.12 5.83 1.37
C ILE A 28 -9.84 6.55 0.23
N GLU A 29 -9.22 6.64 -0.95
CA GLU A 29 -9.80 7.27 -2.14
C GLU A 29 -11.16 6.64 -2.48
N ASP A 30 -11.28 5.32 -2.40
CA ASP A 30 -12.53 4.59 -2.63
C ASP A 30 -13.64 4.98 -1.64
N SER A 31 -13.30 5.18 -0.36
CA SER A 31 -14.27 5.55 0.69
C SER A 31 -14.82 6.98 0.55
N ILE A 32 -14.12 7.84 -0.19
CA ILE A 32 -14.47 9.26 -0.35
C ILE A 32 -14.96 9.60 -1.76
N LYS A 33 -15.16 8.61 -2.63
CA LYS A 33 -15.60 8.80 -4.03
C LYS A 33 -16.91 9.58 -4.18
N SER A 34 -17.78 9.55 -3.17
CA SER A 34 -19.05 10.28 -3.16
C SER A 34 -18.89 11.79 -2.95
N LEU A 35 -17.72 12.25 -2.46
CA LEU A 35 -17.45 13.68 -2.25
C LEU A 35 -17.16 14.38 -3.59
N SER A 36 -17.23 15.72 -3.60
CA SER A 36 -16.78 16.48 -4.77
C SER A 36 -15.28 16.32 -5.00
N MET A 37 -14.82 16.41 -6.25
CA MET A 37 -13.40 16.29 -6.59
C MET A 37 -12.50 17.27 -5.82
N VAL A 38 -13.00 18.48 -5.52
CA VAL A 38 -12.28 19.49 -4.74
C VAL A 38 -12.06 19.00 -3.31
N PHE A 39 -13.12 18.51 -2.65
CA PHE A 39 -13.02 17.97 -1.29
C PHE A 39 -12.17 16.70 -1.22
N GLN A 40 -12.27 15.81 -2.21
CA GLN A 40 -11.43 14.62 -2.29
C GLN A 40 -9.95 15.00 -2.35
N LYS A 41 -9.59 15.96 -3.20
CA LYS A 41 -8.20 16.41 -3.34
C LYS A 41 -7.66 17.02 -2.04
N GLU A 42 -8.41 17.94 -1.43
CA GLU A 42 -8.01 18.56 -0.16
C GLU A 42 -7.80 17.53 0.96
N LEU A 43 -8.72 16.57 1.09
CA LEU A 43 -8.64 15.54 2.13
C LEU A 43 -7.45 14.60 1.89
N ILE A 44 -7.23 14.18 0.65
CA ILE A 44 -6.10 13.32 0.32
C ILE A 44 -4.76 14.03 0.55
N ASP A 45 -4.66 15.32 0.26
CA ASP A 45 -3.44 16.08 0.51
C ASP A 45 -3.17 16.24 2.02
N ASP A 46 -4.20 16.49 2.83
CA ASP A 46 -4.07 16.47 4.29
C ASP A 46 -3.66 15.08 4.83
N ILE A 47 -4.24 14.00 4.28
CA ILE A 47 -3.91 12.63 4.68
C ILE A 47 -2.47 12.27 4.28
N LYS A 48 -1.97 12.74 3.13
CA LYS A 48 -0.54 12.56 2.77
C LYS A 48 0.37 13.25 3.78
N PHE A 49 0.01 14.46 4.21
CA PHE A 49 0.76 15.16 5.25
C PHE A 49 0.74 14.37 6.56
N PHE A 50 -0.43 13.85 6.95
CA PHE A 50 -0.57 12.96 8.10
C PHE A 50 0.30 11.70 8.00
N GLN A 51 0.32 11.05 6.83
CA GLN A 51 1.09 9.85 6.56
C GLN A 51 2.60 10.06 6.76
N ALA A 52 3.10 11.27 6.48
CA ALA A 52 4.49 11.66 6.67
C ALA A 52 4.91 11.82 8.15
N SER A 53 4.03 11.53 9.11
CA SER A 53 4.33 11.60 10.54
C SER A 53 5.54 10.73 10.90
N VAL A 54 6.53 11.32 11.58
CA VAL A 54 7.83 10.69 11.90
C VAL A 54 7.88 9.95 13.23
N SER A 55 6.89 10.14 14.09
CA SER A 55 6.75 9.47 15.39
C SER A 55 5.28 9.18 15.69
N ARG A 56 5.03 8.31 16.67
CA ARG A 56 3.69 7.97 17.11
C ARG A 56 2.98 9.15 17.77
N GLU A 57 3.70 9.92 18.56
CA GLU A 57 3.17 11.10 19.25
C GLU A 57 2.73 12.17 18.24
N ASN A 58 3.57 12.43 17.23
CA ASN A 58 3.22 13.35 16.15
C ASN A 58 2.02 12.83 15.35
N PHE A 59 1.99 11.53 15.07
CA PHE A 59 0.87 10.89 14.39
C PHE A 59 -0.44 11.08 15.16
N GLU A 60 -0.47 10.81 16.47
CA GLU A 60 -1.68 10.96 17.29
C GLU A 60 -2.18 12.42 17.31
N ILE A 61 -1.27 13.40 17.46
CA ILE A 61 -1.61 14.83 17.44
C ILE A 61 -2.19 15.25 16.08
N VAL A 62 -1.53 14.88 14.97
CA VAL A 62 -1.99 15.28 13.63
C VAL A 62 -3.31 14.59 13.29
N ASN A 63 -3.55 13.35 13.76
CA ASN A 63 -4.82 12.65 13.62
C ASN A 63 -5.98 13.45 14.24
N ASP A 64 -5.78 13.96 15.46
CA ASP A 64 -6.81 14.73 16.17
C ASP A 64 -7.10 16.06 15.45
N PHE A 65 -6.06 16.75 14.96
CA PHE A 65 -6.24 17.95 14.14
C PHE A 65 -6.97 17.67 12.83
N LEU A 66 -6.65 16.57 12.15
CA LEU A 66 -7.31 16.15 10.91
C LEU A 66 -8.81 15.91 11.16
N LYS A 67 -9.15 15.12 12.19
CA LYS A 67 -10.54 14.85 12.57
C LYS A 67 -11.29 16.14 12.89
N SER A 68 -10.69 17.02 13.69
CA SER A 68 -11.31 18.29 14.07
C SER A 68 -11.58 19.18 12.85
N LYS A 69 -10.62 19.28 11.91
CA LYS A 69 -10.74 20.09 10.69
C LYS A 69 -11.86 19.61 9.78
N TRP A 70 -12.01 18.30 9.62
CA TRP A 70 -12.92 17.72 8.65
C TRP A 70 -14.33 17.48 9.21
N SER A 71 -14.43 17.14 10.49
CA SER A 71 -15.73 17.00 11.16
C SER A 71 -16.50 18.34 11.20
N SER A 72 -15.81 19.49 11.18
CA SER A 72 -16.45 20.80 11.13
C SER A 72 -16.97 21.21 9.75
N ARG A 73 -16.63 20.49 8.67
CA ARG A 73 -16.91 20.90 7.27
C ARG A 73 -18.02 20.09 6.61
N ASN A 74 -18.12 18.79 6.90
CA ASN A 74 -19.11 17.91 6.29
C ASN A 74 -19.49 16.79 7.27
N VAL A 75 -20.28 17.17 8.28
CA VAL A 75 -20.45 16.44 9.54
C VAL A 75 -20.82 14.97 9.33
N GLU A 76 -21.88 14.66 8.59
CA GLU A 76 -22.39 13.28 8.53
C GLU A 76 -21.44 12.33 7.77
N THR A 77 -20.96 12.73 6.58
CA THR A 77 -20.05 11.89 5.79
C THR A 77 -18.69 11.76 6.46
N MET A 78 -18.17 12.86 7.06
CA MET A 78 -16.87 12.84 7.71
C MET A 78 -16.90 12.08 9.03
N ASN A 79 -17.97 12.18 9.81
CA ASN A 79 -18.11 11.39 11.03
C ASN A 79 -18.09 9.89 10.72
N SER A 80 -18.89 9.45 9.73
CA SER A 80 -18.88 8.05 9.28
C SER A 80 -17.50 7.59 8.78
N LEU A 81 -16.81 8.45 8.01
CA LEU A 81 -15.45 8.20 7.56
C LEU A 81 -14.48 8.03 8.73
N PHE A 82 -14.50 8.94 9.71
CA PHE A 82 -13.57 8.88 10.85
C PHE A 82 -13.92 7.79 11.88
N GLU A 83 -15.19 7.40 11.99
CA GLU A 83 -15.56 6.19 12.74
C GLU A 83 -14.97 4.93 12.08
N HIS A 84 -15.06 4.84 10.75
CA HIS A 84 -14.43 3.74 10.00
C HIS A 84 -12.89 3.79 10.12
N TRP A 85 -12.32 4.99 10.02
CA TRP A 85 -10.89 5.27 10.18
C TRP A 85 -10.34 4.71 11.48
N ASP A 86 -10.97 5.03 12.61
CA ASP A 86 -10.55 4.57 13.92
C ASP A 86 -10.70 3.06 14.08
N LYS A 87 -11.86 2.54 13.66
CA LYS A 87 -12.18 1.13 13.80
C LYS A 87 -11.29 0.24 12.93
N TYR A 88 -10.90 0.71 11.75
CA TYR A 88 -10.21 -0.12 10.77
C TYR A 88 -8.78 0.34 10.51
N TRP A 89 -8.56 1.60 10.11
CA TRP A 89 -7.25 2.07 9.65
C TRP A 89 -6.26 2.37 10.77
N LEU A 90 -6.73 2.68 11.97
CA LEU A 90 -5.89 2.87 13.16
C LEU A 90 -5.88 1.67 14.11
N SER A 91 -6.63 0.62 13.78
CA SER A 91 -6.69 -0.58 14.61
C SER A 91 -5.36 -1.35 14.63
N GLU A 92 -5.24 -2.24 15.62
CA GLU A 92 -4.11 -3.15 15.74
C GLU A 92 -3.86 -3.90 14.41
N TYR A 93 -2.59 -3.98 14.00
CA TYR A 93 -2.15 -4.55 12.72
C TYR A 93 -2.63 -3.81 11.44
N HIS A 94 -3.27 -2.65 11.60
CA HIS A 94 -3.77 -1.84 10.49
C HIS A 94 -3.18 -0.43 10.43
N VAL A 95 -2.66 0.08 11.53
CA VAL A 95 -2.05 1.43 11.64
C VAL A 95 -0.69 1.57 10.94
N GLY A 96 -0.06 0.48 10.52
CA GLY A 96 1.34 0.43 10.11
C GLY A 96 1.69 1.00 8.73
N TRP A 97 1.07 2.11 8.32
CA TRP A 97 1.21 2.72 6.99
C TRP A 97 1.79 4.14 7.00
N TYR A 98 2.02 4.73 8.17
CA TYR A 98 2.72 6.03 8.31
C TYR A 98 4.23 5.85 8.39
N GLU A 99 5.01 6.83 7.93
CA GLU A 99 6.47 6.75 7.79
C GLU A 99 7.19 6.40 9.11
N GLY A 100 6.73 6.99 10.22
CA GLY A 100 7.30 6.77 11.54
C GLY A 100 7.04 5.37 12.13
N TYR A 101 6.17 4.55 11.55
CA TYR A 101 5.83 3.23 12.09
C TYR A 101 6.97 2.22 11.96
N ALA A 102 7.69 2.28 10.85
CA ALA A 102 8.76 1.36 10.50
C ALA A 102 9.92 2.14 9.88
N ARG A 103 10.60 2.94 10.71
CA ARG A 103 11.69 3.82 10.27
C ARG A 103 12.76 3.05 9.49
N GLY A 104 13.16 3.61 8.35
CA GLY A 104 14.17 3.02 7.47
C GLY A 104 13.64 1.94 6.53
N LEU A 105 12.37 1.55 6.64
CA LEU A 105 11.69 0.68 5.68
C LEU A 105 10.80 1.52 4.76
N PRO A 106 10.72 1.19 3.46
CA PRO A 106 9.89 1.95 2.53
C PRO A 106 8.41 1.76 2.86
N SER A 107 7.67 2.86 2.94
CA SER A 107 6.22 2.88 3.16
C SER A 107 5.42 2.46 1.93
N THR A 108 5.99 2.64 0.73
CA THR A 108 5.43 2.16 -0.51
C THR A 108 6.10 0.85 -0.91
N ASN A 109 5.30 -0.13 -1.29
CA ASN A 109 5.80 -1.37 -1.88
C ASN A 109 6.18 -1.17 -3.36
N ASN A 110 6.68 0.00 -3.75
CA ASN A 110 6.95 0.34 -5.15
C ASN A 110 7.76 -0.74 -5.87
N CYS A 111 8.66 -1.45 -5.15
CA CYS A 111 9.36 -2.61 -5.69
C CYS A 111 8.44 -3.79 -6.05
N LEU A 112 7.46 -4.14 -5.20
CA LEU A 112 6.50 -5.22 -5.47
C LEU A 112 5.50 -4.82 -6.57
N GLU A 113 4.98 -3.60 -6.54
CA GLU A 113 4.08 -3.12 -7.60
C GLU A 113 4.82 -3.01 -8.94
N SER A 114 6.03 -2.44 -8.96
CA SER A 114 6.90 -2.39 -10.15
C SER A 114 7.27 -3.79 -10.65
N THR A 115 7.62 -4.72 -9.76
CA THR A 115 7.95 -6.10 -10.14
C THR A 115 6.72 -6.81 -10.73
N ASN A 116 5.55 -6.63 -10.13
CA ASN A 116 4.30 -7.17 -10.66
C ASN A 116 3.96 -6.59 -12.03
N ASP A 117 4.20 -5.29 -12.24
CA ASP A 117 3.97 -4.65 -13.52
C ASP A 117 4.97 -5.11 -14.58
N SER A 118 6.27 -5.21 -14.27
CA SER A 118 7.27 -5.80 -15.17
C SER A 118 6.92 -7.25 -15.53
N ILE A 119 6.47 -8.07 -14.58
CA ILE A 119 6.00 -9.44 -14.86
C ILE A 119 4.80 -9.41 -15.81
N LYS A 120 3.81 -8.54 -15.57
CA LYS A 120 2.61 -8.46 -16.41
C LYS A 120 2.94 -7.99 -17.82
N GLU A 121 3.78 -6.98 -17.96
CA GLU A 121 4.24 -6.42 -19.24
C GLU A 121 5.06 -7.43 -20.03
N GLU A 122 6.04 -8.09 -19.39
CA GLU A 122 7.00 -8.92 -20.11
C GLU A 122 6.48 -10.35 -20.37
N ALA A 123 5.74 -10.93 -19.42
CA ALA A 123 5.39 -12.35 -19.46
C ALA A 123 3.99 -12.62 -20.02
N THR A 124 3.02 -11.76 -19.72
CA THR A 124 1.62 -12.03 -20.10
C THR A 124 1.08 -11.09 -21.16
N LEU A 125 1.70 -9.92 -21.38
CA LEU A 125 1.19 -8.82 -22.22
C LEU A 125 -0.28 -8.45 -21.92
N ARG A 126 -0.80 -8.88 -20.76
CA ARG A 126 -2.22 -8.86 -20.40
C ARG A 126 -3.16 -9.54 -21.42
N ASP A 127 -2.63 -10.42 -22.28
CA ASP A 127 -3.35 -11.10 -23.35
C ASP A 127 -3.58 -12.59 -23.08
N ARG A 128 -4.64 -13.16 -23.68
CA ARG A 128 -4.84 -14.61 -23.69
C ARG A 128 -3.94 -15.25 -24.75
N LEU A 129 -2.89 -15.91 -24.30
CA LEU A 129 -1.94 -16.60 -25.17
C LEU A 129 -2.42 -18.00 -25.57
N PRO A 130 -2.23 -18.43 -26.83
CA PRO A 130 -2.35 -19.84 -27.21
C PRO A 130 -1.39 -20.71 -26.39
N LEU A 131 -1.79 -21.96 -26.08
CA LEU A 131 -1.07 -22.85 -25.14
C LEU A 131 0.44 -22.93 -25.39
N ARG A 132 0.86 -23.07 -26.66
CA ARG A 132 2.29 -23.11 -27.02
C ARG A 132 3.02 -21.83 -26.62
N GLN A 133 2.42 -20.66 -26.87
CA GLN A 133 3.01 -19.37 -26.52
C GLN A 133 3.02 -19.14 -25.01
N PHE A 134 1.98 -19.60 -24.32
CA PHE A 134 1.93 -19.57 -22.87
C PHE A 134 3.10 -20.34 -22.24
N VAL A 135 3.34 -21.60 -22.66
CA VAL A 135 4.45 -22.41 -22.12
C VAL A 135 5.82 -21.76 -22.38
N ILE A 136 6.03 -21.22 -23.58
CA ILE A 136 7.28 -20.51 -23.92
C ILE A 136 7.47 -19.30 -23.01
N ARG A 137 6.41 -18.51 -22.77
CA ARG A 137 6.47 -17.32 -21.91
C ARG A 137 6.68 -17.67 -20.44
N MET A 138 6.05 -18.73 -19.94
CA MET A 138 6.26 -19.20 -18.57
C MET A 138 7.70 -19.67 -18.33
N ASN A 139 8.29 -20.41 -19.27
CA ASN A 139 9.69 -20.83 -19.17
C ASN A 139 10.64 -19.62 -19.13
N ARG A 140 10.38 -18.60 -19.95
CA ARG A 140 11.16 -17.36 -19.94
C ARG A 140 11.01 -16.61 -18.61
N LEU A 141 9.80 -16.47 -18.10
CA LEU A 141 9.55 -15.84 -16.79
C LEU A 141 10.30 -16.57 -15.66
N LEU A 142 10.33 -17.90 -15.67
CA LEU A 142 11.07 -18.68 -14.68
C LEU A 142 12.58 -18.52 -14.84
N SER A 143 13.10 -18.41 -16.06
CA SER A 143 14.52 -18.11 -16.28
C SER A 143 14.86 -16.73 -15.71
N ASP A 144 14.16 -15.70 -16.18
CA ASP A 144 14.45 -14.29 -15.90
C ASP A 144 14.30 -13.92 -14.42
N TRP A 145 13.38 -14.57 -13.70
CA TRP A 145 13.04 -14.22 -12.31
C TRP A 145 13.40 -15.29 -11.27
N SER A 146 13.93 -16.44 -11.69
CA SER A 146 14.34 -17.51 -10.77
C SER A 146 15.71 -18.09 -11.11
N SER A 147 15.87 -18.70 -12.28
CA SER A 147 17.11 -19.44 -12.60
C SER A 147 18.31 -18.53 -12.82
N ASP A 148 18.10 -17.38 -13.45
CA ASP A 148 19.15 -16.41 -13.79
C ASP A 148 19.27 -15.30 -12.72
N HIS A 149 18.48 -15.40 -11.64
CA HIS A 149 18.52 -14.45 -10.54
C HIS A 149 19.70 -14.74 -9.61
N ASP A 150 20.67 -13.84 -9.60
CA ASP A 150 21.82 -13.91 -8.69
C ASP A 150 21.51 -13.18 -7.37
N PRO A 151 21.44 -13.88 -6.23
CA PRO A 151 21.12 -13.29 -4.93
C PRO A 151 22.22 -12.33 -4.40
N SER A 152 23.39 -12.26 -5.04
CA SER A 152 24.47 -11.33 -4.69
C SER A 152 24.29 -9.92 -5.28
N PHE A 153 23.36 -9.72 -6.21
CA PHE A 153 23.04 -8.41 -6.78
C PHE A 153 21.98 -7.66 -5.95
N ASN A 154 22.28 -6.42 -5.54
CA ASN A 154 21.45 -5.60 -4.64
C ASN A 154 20.19 -4.98 -5.28
N THR A 155 19.86 -5.29 -6.54
CA THR A 155 18.61 -4.85 -7.17
C THR A 155 18.02 -5.97 -8.01
N ALA A 156 16.70 -6.16 -7.90
CA ALA A 156 15.96 -7.25 -8.55
C ALA A 156 15.88 -7.14 -10.08
N LYS A 157 16.34 -6.03 -10.69
CA LYS A 157 16.57 -5.84 -12.13
C LYS A 157 17.30 -4.52 -12.37
N ILE A 158 18.28 -4.48 -13.27
CA ILE A 158 18.82 -3.22 -13.80
C ILE A 158 17.82 -2.70 -14.84
N VAL A 159 16.99 -1.73 -14.47
CA VAL A 159 16.26 -0.93 -15.45
C VAL A 159 17.20 0.17 -15.91
N ILE A 160 17.92 -0.05 -17.02
CA ILE A 160 18.58 1.05 -17.72
C ILE A 160 17.50 1.73 -18.54
N SER A 161 16.96 2.83 -18.01
CA SER A 161 16.19 3.79 -18.79
C SER A 161 17.13 4.48 -19.78
N ILE A 162 16.95 4.21 -21.08
CA ILE A 162 17.52 4.98 -22.20
C ILE A 162 16.50 6.05 -22.58
#